data_AF-A0A4W5KIK7-F1
#
_entry.id   AF-A0A4W5KIK7-F1
#
_cell.length_a   1.000
_cell.length_b   1.000
_cell.length_c   1.000
_cell.angle_alpha   90.00
_cell.angle_beta   90.00
_cell.angle_gamma   90.00
#
_symmetry.space_group_name_H-M   'P 1'
#
loop_
_entity.id
_entity.type
_entity.pdbx_description
1 polymer ?
#
loop_
_entity_poly.entity_id
_entity_poly.type
_entity_poly.pdbx_seq_one_letter_code
_entity_poly.pdbx_strand_id
1 'polypeptide(L)' 'MGLPDEAKVLPPPGIINRNSVWLGVIGWCSAVLQNALNRRPPMKSGRVA' A
#
# COMPACT_ATOMS: atom_id res chain seq x y z
N MET A 1 -16.68 -13.13 -6.73
CA MET A 1 -16.54 -13.93 -5.48
C MET A 1 -16.63 -12.94 -4.33
N GLY A 2 -17.82 -12.84 -3.72
CA GLY A 2 -18.04 -11.92 -2.59
C GLY A 2 -17.41 -12.47 -1.31
N LEU A 3 -17.19 -11.59 -0.34
CA LEU A 3 -16.83 -12.04 1.02
C LEU A 3 -18.00 -12.86 1.59
N PRO A 4 -17.71 -13.99 2.27
CA PRO A 4 -18.74 -14.80 2.93
C PRO A 4 -19.50 -13.97 3.97
N ASP A 5 -20.80 -14.23 4.14
CA ASP A 5 -21.67 -13.43 5.01
C ASP A 5 -21.22 -13.43 6.47
N GLU A 6 -20.53 -14.48 6.91
CA GLU A 6 -19.90 -14.60 8.23
C GLU A 6 -18.77 -13.58 8.43
N ALA A 7 -18.12 -13.13 7.36
CA ALA A 7 -17.05 -12.13 7.43
C ALA A 7 -17.57 -10.71 7.74
N LYS A 8 -18.87 -10.46 7.55
CA LYS A 8 -19.51 -9.16 7.85
C LYS A 8 -19.75 -8.95 9.35
N VAL A 9 -19.73 -10.02 10.13
CA VAL A 9 -19.98 -10.01 11.59
C VAL A 9 -18.69 -9.73 12.36
N LEU A 10 -17.53 -9.88 11.72
CA LEU A 10 -16.23 -9.57 12.32
C LEU A 10 -16.06 -8.06 12.48
N PRO A 11 -15.43 -7.59 13.57
CA PRO A 11 -15.10 -6.18 13.70
C PRO A 11 -14.23 -5.76 12.51
N PRO A 12 -14.57 -4.66 11.82
CA PRO A 12 -13.82 -4.23 10.64
C PRO A 12 -12.36 -3.99 11.03
N PRO A 13 -11.40 -4.40 10.19
CA PRO A 13 -10.00 -4.15 10.49
C PRO A 13 -9.77 -2.65 10.61
N GLY A 14 -9.05 -2.23 11.66
CA GLY A 14 -8.67 -0.84 11.82
C GLY A 14 -7.90 -0.33 10.59
N ILE A 15 -8.12 0.93 10.22
CA ILE A 15 -7.40 1.60 9.11
C ILE A 15 -5.89 1.43 9.30
N ILE A 16 -5.43 1.66 10.53
CA ILE A 16 -4.06 1.37 10.97
C ILE A 16 -4.06 -0.04 11.57
N ASN A 17 -3.71 -1.02 10.76
CA ASN A 17 -3.39 -2.38 11.22
C ASN A 17 -2.04 -2.81 10.63
N ARG A 18 -1.43 -3.87 11.18
CA ARG A 18 -0.12 -4.37 10.74
C ARG A 18 -0.06 -4.67 9.24
N ASN A 19 -1.12 -5.24 8.68
CA ASN A 19 -1.21 -5.58 7.26
C ASN A 19 -1.32 -4.31 6.41
N SER A 20 -2.13 -3.33 6.82
CA SER A 20 -2.24 -2.03 6.13
C SER A 20 -0.90 -1.29 6.11
N VAL A 21 -0.16 -1.28 7.22
CA VAL A 21 1.19 -0.68 7.29
C VAL A 21 2.14 -1.41 6.35
N TRP A 22 2.14 -2.74 6.36
CA TRP A 22 2.99 -3.56 5.50
C TRP A 22 2.70 -3.33 4.01
N LEU A 23 1.41 -3.32 3.63
CA LEU A 23 0.98 -3.05 2.26
C LEU A 23 1.34 -1.63 1.82
N GLY A 24 1.23 -0.64 2.70
CA GLY A 24 1.68 0.73 2.44
C GLY A 24 3.18 0.80 2.15
N VAL A 25 4.00 0.10 2.94
CA VAL A 25 5.45 0.02 2.73
C VAL A 25 5.79 -0.68 1.42
N ILE A 26 5.12 -1.80 1.09
CA ILE A 26 5.31 -2.47 -0.20
C ILE A 26 4.95 -1.55 -1.37
N GLY A 27 3.83 -0.83 -1.28
CA GLY A 27 3.42 0.14 -2.30
C GLY A 27 4.45 1.25 -2.49
N TRP A 28 5.00 1.78 -1.39
CA TRP A 28 6.11 2.73 -1.45
C TRP A 28 7.34 2.12 -2.14
N CYS A 29 7.78 0.93 -1.73
CA CYS A 29 8.95 0.26 -2.30
C CYS A 29 8.79 0.04 -3.81
N SER A 30 7.60 -0.35 -4.27
CA SER A 30 7.28 -0.47 -5.70
C SER A 30 7.44 0.87 -6.43
N ALA A 31 6.97 1.98 -5.85
CA ALA A 31 7.12 3.31 -6.45
C ALA A 31 8.61 3.75 -6.51
N VAL A 32 9.37 3.48 -5.45
CA VAL A 32 10.82 3.74 -5.40
C VAL A 32 11.54 2.93 -6.48
N LEU A 33 11.22 1.64 -6.62
CA LEU A 33 11.80 0.75 -7.63
C LEU A 33 11.46 1.23 -9.03
N GLN A 34 10.20 1.61 -9.28
CA GLN A 34 9.79 2.11 -10.58
C GLN A 34 10.51 3.41 -10.97
N ASN A 35 10.75 4.29 -10.00
CA ASN A 35 11.55 5.49 -10.24
C ASN A 35 13.03 5.15 -10.53
N ALA A 36 13.61 4.19 -9.81
CA ALA A 36 14.98 3.72 -10.03
C ALA A 36 15.16 3.12 -11.44
N LEU A 37 14.21 2.29 -11.90
CA LEU A 37 14.21 1.71 -13.24
C LEU A 37 14.17 2.77 -14.34
N ASN A 38 13.43 3.86 -14.12
CA ASN A 38 13.27 4.95 -15.08
C ASN A 38 14.39 6.01 -15.00
N ARG A 39 15.49 5.74 -14.28
CA ARG A 39 16.60 6.70 -14.04
C ARG A 39 16.10 8.04 -13.46
N ARG A 40 14.98 8.02 -12.75
CA ARG A 40 14.45 9.17 -12.02
C ARG A 40 14.93 9.10 -10.57
N PRO A 41 15.13 10.25 -9.88
CA PRO A 41 15.50 10.24 -8.48
C PRO A 41 14.48 9.45 -7.63
N PRO A 42 14.84 8.27 -7.08
CA PRO A 42 13.87 7.31 -6.54
C PRO A 42 13.02 7.84 -5.39
N MET A 43 13.59 8.73 -4.58
CA MET A 43 12.96 9.35 -3.41
C MET A 43 12.47 10.78 -3.64
N LYS A 44 12.79 11.41 -4.78
CA LYS A 44 12.42 12.81 -5.08
C LYS A 44 11.42 12.93 -6.23
N SER A 45 11.19 11.86 -6.98
CA SER A 45 10.30 11.85 -8.14
C SER A 45 8.81 11.80 -7.78
N GLY A 46 8.46 11.62 -6.50
CA GLY A 46 7.10 11.73 -5.96
C GLY A 46 6.87 13.10 -5.34
N ARG A 47 6.86 14.17 -6.15
CA ARG A 47 6.35 15.45 -5.66
C ARG A 47 4.83 15.33 -5.51
N VAL A 48 4.35 15.70 -4.33
CA VAL A 48 2.97 16.10 -4.08
C VAL A 48 2.70 17.29 -5.01
N ALA A 49 1.80 17.12 -5.96
CA ALA A 49 1.09 18.24 -6.58
C ALA A 49 -0.16 18.51 -5.74
#